data_AF-A0A5Q3QM15-F1
#
_entry.id   AF-A0A5Q3QM15-F1
#
_cell.length_a   1.000
_cell.length_b   1.000
_cell.length_c   1.000
_cell.angle_alpha   90.00
_cell.angle_beta   90.00
_cell.angle_gamma   90.00
#
_symmetry.space_group_name_H-M   'P 1'
#
loop_
_entity.id
_entity.type
_entity.pdbx_description
1 polymer ?
#
loop_
_entity_poly.entity_id
_entity_poly.type
_entity_poly.pdbx_seq_one_letter_code
_entity_poly.pdbx_strand_id
1 'polypeptide(L)'
;MDGPLIYREHGSTWWPVLWGPAFAAVGALVEQLTPGPQHVWMWTVVGVALALGAFAWVRGRRKVCTVQLTPEWLVLGQEYLAVSRVEHATDVGAPVGARVLGGGWTVPKGTHEVPLRLEDDEVVLAWARDPEALVEELTALITPVDGSGSTRS
;
A
#
# COMPACT_ATOMS: atom_id res chain seq x y z
N MET A 1 8.65 13.81 11.33
CA MET A 1 8.43 13.08 10.06
C MET A 1 8.64 14.11 8.99
N ASP A 2 9.88 14.57 8.84
CA ASP A 2 10.16 15.88 8.26
C ASP A 2 10.98 15.69 7.00
N GLY A 3 10.28 15.35 5.92
CA GLY A 3 10.86 15.23 4.59
C GLY A 3 9.77 15.22 3.53
N PRO A 4 10.05 15.71 2.31
CA PRO A 4 9.11 15.61 1.20
C PRO A 4 8.74 14.15 0.94
N LEU A 5 7.46 13.89 0.72
CA LEU A 5 6.95 12.56 0.36
C LEU A 5 7.38 12.25 -1.08
N ILE A 6 8.29 11.29 -1.26
CA ILE A 6 8.83 10.92 -2.57
C ILE A 6 7.89 9.92 -3.25
N TYR A 7 7.49 8.89 -2.52
CA TYR A 7 6.64 7.83 -3.05
C TYR A 7 5.57 7.43 -2.04
N ARG A 8 4.35 7.17 -2.54
CA ARG A 8 3.23 6.74 -1.71
C ARG A 8 2.25 5.88 -2.46
N GLU A 9 2.05 4.67 -1.96
CA GLU A 9 1.00 3.79 -2.42
C GLU A 9 -0.17 3.75 -1.44
N HIS A 10 -1.36 3.97 -1.99
CA HIS A 10 -2.60 3.77 -1.26
C HIS A 10 -2.99 2.28 -1.33
N GLY A 11 -2.91 1.58 -0.20
CA GLY A 11 -3.13 0.13 -0.13
C GLY A 11 -4.49 -0.40 -0.62
N SER A 12 -5.48 0.46 -0.85
CA SER A 12 -6.74 0.07 -1.51
C SER A 12 -7.54 1.30 -1.98
N THR A 13 -8.24 1.20 -3.10
CA THR A 13 -9.20 2.23 -3.56
C THR A 13 -10.49 2.16 -2.75
N TRP A 14 -11.16 3.29 -2.50
CA TRP A 14 -12.48 3.32 -1.82
C TRP A 14 -13.63 2.73 -2.65
N TRP A 15 -13.35 2.27 -3.88
CA TRP A 15 -14.33 1.75 -4.83
C TRP A 15 -15.28 0.68 -4.28
N PRO A 16 -14.83 -0.33 -3.49
CA PRO A 16 -15.73 -1.35 -2.95
C PRO A 16 -16.81 -0.79 -2.01
N VAL A 17 -16.58 0.36 -1.38
CA VAL A 17 -17.58 0.99 -0.49
C VAL A 17 -18.80 1.45 -1.28
N LEU A 18 -18.63 1.81 -2.55
CA LEU A 18 -19.71 2.24 -3.43
C LEU A 18 -20.61 1.10 -3.89
N TRP A 19 -20.19 -0.17 -3.75
CA TRP A 19 -21.02 -1.31 -4.12
C TRP A 19 -22.27 -1.45 -3.25
N GLY A 20 -22.19 -1.13 -1.96
CA GLY A 20 -23.35 -1.16 -1.06
C GLY A 20 -24.48 -0.22 -1.52
N PRO A 21 -24.21 1.10 -1.67
CA PRO A 21 -25.19 2.06 -2.18
C PRO A 21 -25.66 1.74 -3.61
N ALA A 22 -24.75 1.30 -4.49
CA ALA A 22 -25.11 0.94 -5.86
C ALA A 22 -26.08 -0.26 -5.89
N PHE A 23 -25.81 -1.30 -5.09
CA PHE A 23 -26.68 -2.47 -4.98
C PHE A 23 -28.05 -2.12 -4.42
N ALA A 24 -28.11 -1.28 -3.38
CA ALA A 24 -29.37 -0.79 -2.83
C ALA A 24 -30.18 0.03 -3.84
N ALA A 25 -29.52 0.91 -4.60
CA ALA A 25 -30.18 1.71 -5.63
C ALA A 25 -30.76 0.83 -6.74
N VAL A 26 -30.02 -0.19 -7.19
CA VAL A 26 -30.50 -1.15 -8.19
C VAL A 26 -31.69 -1.96 -7.64
N GLY A 27 -31.59 -2.49 -6.43
CA GLY A 27 -32.68 -3.26 -5.80
C GLY A 27 -33.96 -2.45 -5.64
N ALA A 28 -33.84 -1.21 -5.15
CA ALA A 28 -34.98 -0.29 -5.04
C ALA A 28 -35.58 0.07 -6.41
N LEU A 29 -34.76 0.28 -7.43
CA LEU A 29 -35.23 0.56 -8.79
C LEU A 29 -36.00 -0.63 -9.38
N VAL A 30 -35.49 -1.86 -9.21
CA VAL A 30 -36.15 -3.08 -9.68
C VAL A 30 -37.50 -3.28 -8.99
N GLU A 31 -37.60 -3.00 -7.69
CA GLU A 31 -38.87 -3.04 -6.97
C GLU A 31 -39.87 -2.00 -7.49
N GLN A 32 -39.43 -0.80 -7.87
CA GLN A 32 -40.34 0.19 -8.45
C GLN A 32 -40.89 -0.21 -9.82
N LEU A 33 -40.15 -1.04 -10.58
CA LEU A 33 -40.57 -1.53 -11.89
C LEU A 33 -41.41 -2.82 -11.81
N THR A 34 -41.51 -3.45 -10.63
CA THR A 34 -42.20 -4.73 -10.43
C THR A 34 -43.45 -4.54 -9.58
N PRO A 35 -44.62 -5.09 -9.95
CA PRO A 35 -45.80 -5.06 -9.10
C PRO A 35 -45.58 -5.88 -7.81
N GLY A 36 -45.58 -5.22 -6.65
CA GLY A 36 -45.40 -5.88 -5.36
C GLY A 36 -45.24 -4.91 -4.18
N PRO A 37 -45.11 -5.42 -2.95
CA PRO A 37 -44.84 -4.57 -1.78
C PRO A 37 -43.45 -3.93 -1.90
N GLN A 38 -43.37 -2.62 -1.63
CA GLN A 38 -42.12 -1.86 -1.70
C GLN A 38 -41.35 -1.98 -0.38
N HIS A 39 -40.11 -2.47 -0.44
CA HIS A 39 -39.22 -2.65 0.72
C HIS A 39 -37.97 -1.76 0.61
N VAL A 40 -38.16 -0.51 0.17
CA VAL A 40 -37.08 0.48 0.02
C VAL A 40 -36.22 0.60 1.30
N TRP A 41 -36.86 0.51 2.48
CA TRP A 41 -36.15 0.53 3.76
C TRP A 41 -35.20 -0.66 3.93
N MET A 42 -35.59 -1.87 3.46
CA MET A 42 -34.77 -3.07 3.53
C MET A 42 -33.55 -2.93 2.63
N TRP A 43 -33.73 -2.45 1.38
CA TRP A 43 -32.62 -2.17 0.46
C TRP A 43 -31.66 -1.13 1.03
N THR A 44 -32.18 -0.10 1.69
CA THR A 44 -31.36 0.91 2.37
C THR A 44 -30.50 0.28 3.47
N VAL A 45 -31.10 -0.55 4.35
CA VAL A 45 -30.38 -1.24 5.42
C VAL A 45 -29.31 -2.17 4.86
N VAL A 46 -29.63 -2.96 3.83
CA VAL A 46 -28.68 -3.86 3.18
C VAL A 46 -27.54 -3.08 2.55
N GLY A 47 -27.83 -2.01 1.81
CA GLY A 47 -26.82 -1.16 1.19
C GLY A 47 -25.87 -0.53 2.20
N VAL A 48 -26.41 -0.01 3.31
CA VAL A 48 -25.61 0.56 4.41
C VAL A 48 -24.76 -0.51 5.07
N ALA A 49 -25.31 -1.69 5.37
CA ALA A 49 -24.56 -2.79 5.99
C ALA A 49 -23.38 -3.23 5.10
N LEU A 50 -23.62 -3.39 3.79
CA LEU A 50 -22.58 -3.72 2.82
C LEU A 50 -21.53 -2.61 2.73
N ALA A 51 -21.95 -1.34 2.69
CA ALA A 51 -21.04 -0.20 2.64
C ALA A 51 -20.15 -0.14 3.89
N LEU A 52 -20.70 -0.36 5.09
CA LEU A 52 -19.97 -0.35 6.34
C LEU A 52 -18.96 -1.51 6.42
N GLY A 53 -19.35 -2.71 5.99
CA GLY A 53 -18.44 -3.85 5.91
C GLY A 53 -17.28 -3.59 4.95
N ALA A 54 -17.57 -3.09 3.76
CA ALA A 54 -16.56 -2.69 2.79
C ALA A 54 -15.67 -1.54 3.30
N PHE A 55 -16.24 -0.57 4.02
CA PHE A 55 -15.51 0.54 4.63
C PHE A 55 -14.51 0.03 5.68
N ALA A 56 -14.96 -0.82 6.60
CA ALA A 56 -14.10 -1.43 7.62
C ALA A 56 -12.95 -2.23 6.97
N TRP A 57 -13.27 -2.99 5.92
CA TRP A 57 -12.28 -3.75 5.14
C TRP A 57 -11.25 -2.85 4.46
N VAL A 58 -11.69 -1.84 3.68
CA VAL A 58 -10.81 -0.91 2.97
C VAL A 58 -9.95 -0.12 3.96
N ARG A 59 -10.52 0.29 5.09
CA ARG A 59 -9.78 0.97 6.17
C ARG A 59 -8.71 0.06 6.77
N GLY A 60 -9.02 -1.21 7.03
CA GLY A 60 -8.05 -2.20 7.49
C GLY A 60 -6.90 -2.35 6.49
N ARG A 61 -7.22 -2.60 5.21
CA ARG A 61 -6.23 -2.73 4.13
C ARG A 61 -5.39 -1.48 3.95
N ARG A 62 -5.98 -0.28 4.00
CA ARG A 62 -5.23 0.98 3.92
C ARG A 62 -4.30 1.20 5.12
N LYS A 63 -4.64 0.70 6.31
CA LYS A 63 -3.79 0.86 7.48
C LYS A 63 -2.57 -0.07 7.43
N VAL A 64 -2.76 -1.30 6.93
CA VAL A 64 -1.72 -2.34 6.95
C VAL A 64 -0.94 -2.46 5.63
N CYS A 65 -1.52 -2.01 4.51
CA CYS A 65 -0.92 -2.11 3.16
C CYS A 65 -0.48 -0.73 2.60
N THR A 66 -0.09 0.22 3.45
CA THR A 66 0.44 1.51 2.99
C THR A 66 1.96 1.46 2.89
N VAL A 67 2.49 1.91 1.75
CA VAL A 67 3.92 2.10 1.52
C VAL A 67 4.16 3.60 1.38
N GLN A 68 5.10 4.14 2.14
CA GLN A 68 5.54 5.53 2.02
C GLN A 68 7.06 5.59 2.05
N LEU A 69 7.63 6.30 1.09
CA LEU A 69 9.05 6.61 1.07
C LEU A 69 9.23 8.11 1.29
N THR A 70 10.08 8.42 2.25
CA THR A 70 10.62 9.76 2.51
C THR A 70 12.14 9.67 2.48
N PRO A 71 12.88 10.80 2.36
CA PRO A 71 14.35 10.77 2.34
C PRO A 71 14.97 10.06 3.54
N GLU A 72 14.29 10.08 4.69
CA GLU A 72 14.80 9.52 5.94
C GLU A 72 14.21 8.15 6.27
N TRP A 73 12.95 7.91 5.89
CA TRP A 73 12.17 6.74 6.33
C TRP A 73 11.44 6.06 5.18
N LEU A 74 11.57 4.74 5.13
CA LEU A 74 10.70 3.81 4.42
C LEU A 74 9.66 3.26 5.42
N VAL A 75 8.39 3.56 5.19
CA VAL A 75 7.26 3.12 6.02
C VAL A 75 6.47 2.05 5.29
N LEU A 76 6.36 0.87 5.90
CA LEU A 76 5.64 -0.28 5.37
C LEU A 76 4.58 -0.73 6.37
N GLY A 77 3.32 -0.38 6.10
CA GLY A 77 2.18 -0.66 6.97
C GLY A 77 2.26 0.08 8.31
N GLN A 78 2.83 -0.58 9.32
CA GLN A 78 3.07 -0.02 10.66
C GLN A 78 4.55 -0.04 11.05
N GLU A 79 5.43 -0.55 10.18
CA GLU A 79 6.86 -0.65 10.44
C GLU A 79 7.61 0.51 9.77
N TYR A 80 8.61 1.05 10.48
CA TYR A 80 9.44 2.15 10.04
C TYR A 80 10.88 1.64 9.89
N LEU A 81 11.45 1.81 8.70
CA LEU A 81 12.84 1.50 8.40
C LEU A 81 13.55 2.80 7.99
N ALA A 82 14.70 3.09 8.60
CA ALA A 82 15.50 4.24 8.19
C ALA A 82 16.14 3.96 6.81
N VAL A 83 16.04 4.91 5.88
CA VAL A 83 16.63 4.77 4.53
C VAL A 83 18.14 4.63 4.61
N SER A 84 18.78 5.29 5.58
CA SER A 84 20.22 5.15 5.82
C SER A 84 20.66 3.72 6.10
N ARG A 85 19.77 2.88 6.66
CA ARG A 85 20.07 1.47 6.94
C ARG A 85 20.02 0.58 5.70
N VAL A 86 19.49 1.08 4.58
CA VAL A 86 19.40 0.30 3.35
C VAL A 86 20.68 0.51 2.56
N GLU A 87 21.43 -0.56 2.36
CA GLU A 87 22.67 -0.52 1.59
C GLU A 87 22.40 -0.81 0.11
N HIS A 88 21.60 -1.85 -0.19
CA HIS A 88 21.25 -2.25 -1.55
C HIS A 88 19.77 -2.59 -1.69
N ALA A 89 19.16 -2.10 -2.79
CA ALA A 89 17.76 -2.36 -3.15
C ALA A 89 17.61 -3.15 -4.46
N THR A 90 18.69 -3.30 -5.24
CA THR A 90 18.73 -4.03 -6.52
C THR A 90 19.61 -5.26 -6.40
N ASP A 91 19.28 -6.31 -7.17
CA ASP A 91 20.04 -7.56 -7.27
C ASP A 91 20.29 -8.28 -5.92
N VAL A 92 19.43 -8.01 -4.93
CA VAL A 92 19.44 -8.70 -3.65
C VAL A 92 18.69 -10.02 -3.82
N GLY A 93 19.40 -11.15 -3.73
CA GLY A 93 18.74 -12.45 -3.67
C GLY A 93 17.84 -12.52 -2.44
N ALA A 94 16.61 -13.03 -2.57
CA ALA A 94 15.69 -13.21 -1.44
C ALA A 94 15.99 -14.55 -0.72
N PRO A 95 16.59 -14.56 0.48
CA PRO A 95 16.77 -15.80 1.21
C PRO A 95 15.41 -16.35 1.65
N VAL A 96 15.27 -17.68 1.59
CA VAL A 96 14.04 -18.36 2.03
C VAL A 96 13.84 -18.11 3.53
N GLY A 97 12.73 -17.47 3.89
CA GLY A 97 12.41 -17.12 5.28
C GLY A 97 12.91 -15.75 5.73
N ALA A 98 13.38 -14.90 4.81
CA ALA A 98 13.67 -13.50 5.11
C ALA A 98 12.47 -12.78 5.75
N ARG A 99 12.77 -11.88 6.67
CA ARG A 99 11.76 -11.19 7.47
C ARG A 99 10.97 -10.22 6.60
N VAL A 100 9.66 -10.40 6.51
CA VAL A 100 8.77 -9.48 5.81
C VAL A 100 8.52 -8.25 6.67
N LEU A 101 8.84 -7.07 6.14
CA LEU A 101 8.60 -5.79 6.79
C LEU A 101 7.10 -5.48 6.83
N GLY A 102 6.65 -4.81 7.90
CA GLY A 102 5.23 -4.46 8.11
C GLY A 102 4.48 -5.41 9.05
N GLY A 103 5.19 -6.27 9.78
CA GLY A 103 4.66 -7.09 10.88
C GLY A 103 3.88 -8.34 10.46
N GLY A 104 3.90 -8.69 9.17
CA GLY A 104 3.29 -9.91 8.63
C GLY A 104 4.30 -11.04 8.44
N TRP A 105 3.81 -12.28 8.31
CA TRP A 105 4.63 -13.44 7.94
C TRP A 105 4.78 -13.59 6.41
N THR A 106 3.88 -12.97 5.67
CA THR A 106 3.78 -13.08 4.20
C THR A 106 3.50 -11.71 3.60
N VAL A 107 3.98 -11.49 2.38
CA VAL A 107 3.70 -10.27 1.63
C VAL A 107 2.18 -10.11 1.40
N PRO A 108 1.62 -8.89 1.55
CA PRO A 108 0.21 -8.67 1.32
C PRO A 108 -0.26 -9.12 -0.07
N LYS A 109 -1.48 -9.67 -0.15
CA LYS A 109 -2.05 -10.05 -1.46
C LYS A 109 -2.15 -8.84 -2.39
N GLY A 110 -1.60 -8.98 -3.60
CA GLY A 110 -1.63 -7.96 -4.65
C GLY A 110 -0.43 -7.00 -4.64
N THR A 111 0.61 -7.29 -3.85
CA THR A 111 1.91 -6.61 -3.87
C THR A 111 3.01 -7.61 -4.21
N HIS A 112 4.15 -7.10 -4.64
CA HIS A 112 5.34 -7.87 -4.99
C HIS A 112 6.41 -7.72 -3.91
N GLU A 113 7.23 -8.76 -3.75
CA GLU A 113 8.32 -8.77 -2.78
C GLU A 113 9.50 -7.94 -3.32
N VAL A 114 10.10 -7.12 -2.46
CA VAL A 114 11.26 -6.29 -2.77
C VAL A 114 12.34 -6.61 -1.73
N PRO A 115 13.32 -7.47 -2.07
CA PRO A 115 14.41 -7.79 -1.16
C PRO A 115 15.32 -6.57 -0.98
N LEU A 116 15.57 -6.18 0.26
CA LEU A 116 16.46 -5.09 0.64
C LEU A 116 17.57 -5.66 1.51
N ARG A 117 18.81 -5.27 1.21
CA ARG A 117 19.96 -5.56 2.07
C ARG A 117 20.23 -4.37 2.97
N LEU A 118 20.31 -4.63 4.28
CA LEU A 118 20.63 -3.63 5.28
C LEU A 118 22.14 -3.51 5.49
N GLU A 119 22.57 -2.42 6.13
CA GLU A 119 23.97 -2.17 6.52
C GLU A 119 24.58 -3.29 7.38
N ASP A 120 23.74 -4.01 8.14
CA ASP A 120 24.15 -5.15 8.98
C ASP A 120 24.26 -6.48 8.18
N ASP A 121 24.21 -6.42 6.84
CA ASP A 121 24.14 -7.56 5.89
C ASP A 121 22.86 -8.43 6.05
N GLU A 122 21.91 -7.98 6.88
CA GLU A 122 20.58 -8.59 7.01
C GLU A 122 19.74 -8.33 5.75
N VAL A 123 19.13 -9.37 5.19
CA VAL A 123 18.18 -9.24 4.07
C VAL A 123 16.75 -9.28 4.60
N VAL A 124 16.02 -8.21 4.34
CA VAL A 124 14.61 -8.05 4.70
C VAL A 124 13.75 -7.93 3.44
N LEU A 125 12.50 -8.38 3.52
CA LEU A 125 11.56 -8.29 2.40
C LEU A 125 10.64 -7.10 2.62
N ALA A 126 10.89 -6.02 1.88
CA ALA A 126 9.90 -5.00 1.64
C ALA A 126 8.84 -5.48 0.64
N TRP A 127 7.79 -4.69 0.46
CA TRP A 127 6.76 -4.97 -0.53
C TRP A 127 6.17 -3.67 -1.06
N ALA A 128 5.83 -3.69 -2.34
CA ALA A 128 5.16 -2.61 -3.05
C ALA A 128 4.26 -3.19 -4.13
N ARG A 129 3.23 -2.43 -4.53
CA ARG A 129 2.42 -2.78 -5.70
C ARG A 129 3.21 -2.52 -6.99
N ASP A 130 4.00 -1.45 -7.01
CA ASP A 130 4.99 -1.15 -8.03
C ASP A 130 6.41 -1.30 -7.47
N PRO A 131 6.99 -2.53 -7.53
CA PRO A 131 8.32 -2.79 -6.99
C PRO A 131 9.41 -2.04 -7.73
N GLU A 132 9.24 -1.82 -9.04
CA GLU A 132 10.22 -1.15 -9.89
C GLU A 132 10.34 0.33 -9.49
N ALA A 133 9.21 1.03 -9.36
CA ALA A 133 9.20 2.43 -8.92
C ALA A 133 9.74 2.61 -7.49
N LEU A 134 9.43 1.69 -6.57
CA LEU A 134 9.98 1.76 -5.21
C LEU A 134 11.50 1.60 -5.23
N VAL A 135 12.02 0.62 -5.97
CA VAL A 135 13.45 0.35 -6.06
C VAL A 135 14.19 1.49 -6.74
N GLU A 136 13.62 2.08 -7.79
CA GLU A 136 14.20 3.24 -8.49
C GLU A 136 14.39 4.44 -7.54
N GLU A 137 13.32 4.85 -6.86
CA GLU A 137 13.36 5.99 -5.93
C GLU A 137 14.25 5.71 -4.71
N LEU A 138 14.23 4.47 -4.20
CA LEU A 138 15.10 4.07 -3.10
C LEU A 138 16.57 4.05 -3.51
N THR A 139 16.88 3.55 -4.70
CA THR A 139 18.24 3.54 -5.26
C THR A 139 18.77 4.95 -5.47
N ALA A 140 17.92 5.87 -5.92
CA ALA A 140 18.26 7.29 -6.07
C ALA A 140 18.60 7.99 -4.74
N LEU A 141 18.06 7.50 -3.61
CA LEU A 141 18.35 8.04 -2.28
C LEU A 141 19.62 7.45 -1.66
N ILE A 142 19.88 6.16 -1.86
CA ILE A 142 21.04 5.46 -1.26
C ILE A 142 22.31 5.64 -2.08
N THR A 143 22.18 5.85 -3.40
CA THR A 143 23.33 6.15 -4.25
C THR A 143 23.68 7.61 -4.03
N PRO A 144 24.88 7.94 -3.51
CA PRO A 144 25.34 9.31 -3.53
C PRO A 144 25.33 9.75 -4.98
N VAL A 145 24.59 10.81 -5.31
CA VAL A 145 24.83 11.51 -6.58
C VAL A 145 26.27 11.97 -6.51
N ASP A 146 27.16 11.24 -7.17
CA ASP A 146 28.56 11.60 -7.31
C ASP A 146 28.60 12.94 -8.02
N GLY A 147 28.64 14.02 -7.21
CA GLY A 147 28.88 15.37 -7.63
C GLY A 147 30.29 15.48 -8.20
N SER A 148 30.46 14.97 -9.42
CA SER A 148 31.66 15.16 -10.21
C SER A 148 31.43 16.33 -11.17
N GLY A 149 32.22 17.40 -11.01
CA GLY A 149 32.21 18.50 -11.97
C GLY A 149 32.80 19.84 -11.56
N SER A 150 33.99 19.86 -10.95
CA SER A 150 35.03 20.90 -11.07
C SER A 150 34.58 22.38 -11.22
N THR A 151 34.55 23.10 -10.10
CA THR A 151 34.93 24.53 -10.10
C THR A 151 36.19 24.65 -9.26
N ARG A 152 37.35 24.61 -9.92
CA ARG A 152 38.54 25.26 -9.39
C ARG A 152 39.46 25.65 -10.54
N SER A 153 39.60 26.97 -10.65
CA SER A 153 40.52 27.77 -11.46
C SER A 153 41.97 27.28 -11.43
#